data_AF-A0A818W2C6-F1
#
_entry.id   AF-A0A818W2C6-F1
#
_cell.length_a   1.000
_cell.length_b   1.000
_cell.length_c   1.000
_cell.angle_alpha   90.00
_cell.angle_beta   90.00
_cell.angle_gamma   90.00
#
_symmetry.space_group_name_H-M   'P 1'
#
loop_
_entity.id
_entity.type
_entity.pdbx_description
1 polymer ?
#
loop_
_entity_poly.entity_id
_entity_poly.type
_entity_poly.pdbx_seq_one_letter_code
_entity_poly.pdbx_strand_id
1 'polypeptide(L)'
;MLIVMPNLCRLKVDYYYYHAIHISEHEWERIISNYLLKLETFHLNMVDYFRGNKIVDEQVDELLNTYRTPFWLDKYGWFVRCDWNPGIGNFYLYTLPYAFGYFDISDSTIWKSTCLDKKNQYTYDAMHHLNYDVKPEQFPQLSGIQFYKLKKLTITCPISDHFWSMFPTFDHLTSCEILSNHNSEECQKQIQL
;
A
#
# COMPACT_ATOMS: atom_id res chain seq x y z
N MET A 1 22.87 -0.67 22.64
CA MET A 1 22.14 0.16 23.61
C MET A 1 21.15 1.00 22.82
N LEU A 2 19.85 0.76 22.96
CA LEU A 2 18.82 1.57 22.27
C LEU A 2 18.58 2.85 23.06
N ILE A 3 18.63 4.00 22.38
CA ILE A 3 18.38 5.32 22.97
C ILE A 3 16.87 5.49 23.13
N VAL A 4 16.41 5.80 24.34
CA VAL A 4 15.01 6.14 24.60
C VAL A 4 14.69 7.47 23.91
N MET A 5 13.58 7.54 23.17
CA MET A 5 13.14 8.75 22.48
C MET A 5 11.83 9.25 23.11
N PRO A 6 11.87 9.84 24.32
CA PRO A 6 10.68 10.05 25.16
C PRO A 6 9.69 11.09 24.61
N ASN A 7 10.06 11.81 23.56
CA ASN A 7 9.23 12.83 22.91
C ASN A 7 8.87 12.47 21.46
N LEU A 8 9.23 11.27 20.98
CA LEU A 8 8.87 10.85 19.64
C LEU A 8 7.38 10.46 19.61
N CYS A 9 6.54 11.33 19.04
CA CYS A 9 5.11 11.09 18.88
C CYS A 9 4.74 10.50 17.52
N ARG A 10 5.63 10.59 16.53
CA ARG A 10 5.39 10.08 15.17
C ARG A 10 6.63 9.37 14.66
N LEU A 11 6.44 8.17 14.13
CA LEU A 11 7.47 7.36 13.52
C LEU A 11 7.00 6.90 12.16
N LYS A 12 7.81 7.14 11.13
CA LYS A 12 7.59 6.66 9.77
C LYS A 12 8.81 5.86 9.33
N VAL A 13 8.58 4.63 8.90
CA VAL A 13 9.61 3.64 8.52
C VAL A 13 9.28 3.13 7.13
N ASP A 14 10.24 3.24 6.22
CA ASP A 14 10.11 2.85 4.82
C ASP A 14 11.24 1.88 4.46
N TYR A 15 10.92 0.59 4.33
CA TYR A 15 11.84 -0.46 3.94
C TYR A 15 11.66 -0.80 2.46
N TYR A 16 12.37 -0.06 1.61
CA TYR A 16 12.31 -0.24 0.16
C TYR A 16 13.35 -1.24 -0.39
N TYR A 17 14.34 -1.64 0.43
CA TYR A 17 15.41 -2.51 -0.02
C TYR A 17 15.04 -3.98 0.19
N TYR A 18 15.00 -4.74 -0.91
CA TYR A 18 15.00 -6.20 -0.91
C TYR A 18 16.16 -6.68 -0.03
N HIS A 19 15.87 -7.48 1.00
CA HIS A 19 16.78 -7.92 2.09
C HIS A 19 16.91 -6.99 3.31
N ALA A 20 16.01 -6.04 3.51
CA ALA A 20 15.92 -5.33 4.79
C ALA A 20 15.73 -6.33 5.94
N ILE A 21 16.32 -6.00 7.10
CA ILE A 21 16.13 -6.75 8.34
C ILE A 21 14.63 -6.72 8.66
N HIS A 22 13.97 -7.88 8.54
CA HIS A 22 12.57 -8.03 8.86
C HIS A 22 12.41 -7.94 10.39
N ILE A 23 12.10 -6.75 10.90
CA ILE A 23 11.69 -6.56 12.29
C ILE A 23 10.29 -7.17 12.41
N SER A 24 10.14 -8.19 13.25
CA SER A 24 8.83 -8.82 13.43
C SER A 24 7.85 -7.89 14.13
N GLU A 25 6.55 -8.19 14.04
CA GLU A 25 5.51 -7.50 14.80
C GLU A 25 5.83 -7.47 16.30
N HIS A 26 6.25 -8.59 16.91
CA HIS A 26 6.58 -8.66 18.33
C HIS A 26 7.80 -7.79 18.68
N GLU A 27 8.76 -7.68 17.77
CA GLU A 27 9.89 -6.77 17.95
C GLU A 27 9.46 -5.32 17.87
N TRP A 28 8.58 -4.95 16.94
CA TRP A 28 7.97 -3.61 16.90
C TRP A 28 7.18 -3.30 18.18
N GLU A 29 6.33 -4.23 18.63
CA GLU A 29 5.58 -4.11 19.89
C GLU A 29 6.54 -3.85 21.06
N ARG A 30 7.63 -4.61 21.14
CA ARG A 30 8.65 -4.47 22.18
C ARG A 30 9.38 -3.14 22.07
N ILE A 31 9.74 -2.70 20.87
CA ILE A 31 10.44 -1.43 20.65
C ILE A 31 9.55 -0.27 21.09
N ILE A 32 8.31 -0.25 20.61
CA ILE A 32 7.37 0.83 20.88
C ILE A 32 7.02 0.88 22.36
N SER A 33 6.73 -0.28 22.97
CA SER A 33 6.35 -0.36 24.39
C SER A 33 7.47 0.04 25.34
N ASN A 34 8.74 -0.18 24.98
CA ASN A 34 9.86 0.09 25.89
C ASN A 34 10.56 1.42 25.62
N TYR A 35 10.54 1.92 24.37
CA TYR A 35 11.39 3.05 23.98
C TYR A 35 10.62 4.23 23.38
N LEU A 36 9.39 4.02 22.88
CA LEU A 36 8.59 5.03 22.18
C LEU A 36 7.25 5.28 22.89
N LEU A 37 7.32 5.57 24.20
CA LEU A 37 6.15 5.62 25.10
C LEU A 37 5.08 6.66 24.73
N LYS A 38 5.43 7.68 23.94
CA LYS A 38 4.52 8.73 23.48
C LYS A 38 4.13 8.58 22.01
N LEU A 39 4.43 7.45 21.38
CA LEU A 39 4.14 7.24 19.97
C LEU A 39 2.62 7.18 19.73
N GLU A 40 2.12 8.16 18.98
CA GLU A 40 0.71 8.27 18.60
C GLU A 40 0.48 7.76 17.18
N THR A 41 1.47 7.97 16.31
CA THR A 41 1.38 7.57 14.91
C THR A 41 2.56 6.73 14.51
N PHE A 42 2.27 5.53 14.01
CA PHE A 42 3.26 4.65 13.43
C PHE A 42 2.90 4.36 11.97
N HIS A 43 3.81 4.70 11.07
CA HIS A 43 3.69 4.42 9.65
C HIS A 43 4.78 3.45 9.23
N LEU A 44 4.38 2.26 8.81
CA LEU A 44 5.28 1.24 8.27
C LEU A 44 4.95 1.04 6.79
N ASN A 45 5.99 0.95 5.96
CA ASN A 45 5.95 0.40 4.61
C ASN A 45 7.14 -0.53 4.46
N MET A 46 6.90 -1.74 3.98
CA MET A 46 7.96 -2.71 3.74
C MET A 46 7.64 -3.59 2.55
N VAL A 47 8.70 -4.02 1.87
CA VAL A 47 8.63 -4.96 0.74
C VAL A 47 9.46 -6.19 1.09
N ASP A 48 8.89 -7.38 0.93
CA ASP A 48 9.61 -8.63 1.09
C ASP A 48 9.04 -9.72 0.16
N TYR A 49 9.60 -10.92 0.22
CA TYR A 49 9.20 -12.07 -0.56
C TYR A 49 8.68 -13.18 0.34
N PHE A 50 7.63 -13.86 -0.13
CA PHE A 50 7.23 -15.13 0.44
C PHE A 50 8.32 -16.17 0.20
N ARG A 51 8.56 -17.02 1.20
CA ARG A 51 9.62 -18.03 1.16
C ARG A 51 9.03 -19.44 1.24
N GLY A 52 9.65 -20.35 0.50
CA GLY A 52 9.26 -21.76 0.49
C GLY A 52 8.04 -22.05 -0.38
N ASN A 53 7.44 -23.21 -0.17
CA ASN A 53 6.45 -23.80 -1.08
C ASN A 53 5.00 -23.69 -0.56
N LYS A 54 4.75 -22.88 0.48
CA LYS A 54 3.39 -22.68 1.01
C LYS A 54 2.55 -21.89 0.02
N ILE A 55 1.22 -22.08 0.07
CA ILE A 55 0.28 -21.26 -0.70
C ILE A 55 0.39 -19.81 -0.22
N VAL A 56 0.59 -18.88 -1.16
CA VAL A 56 0.82 -17.45 -0.85
C VAL A 56 -0.30 -16.86 0.01
N ASP A 57 -1.55 -17.21 -0.27
CA ASP A 57 -2.71 -16.71 0.48
C ASP A 57 -2.69 -17.11 1.97
N GLU A 58 -2.23 -18.33 2.27
CA GLU A 58 -2.06 -18.82 3.65
C GLU A 58 -0.92 -18.07 4.36
N GLN A 59 0.18 -17.79 3.64
CA GLN A 59 1.30 -17.01 4.19
C GLN A 59 0.88 -15.57 4.50
N VAL A 60 0.02 -14.98 3.68
CA VAL A 60 -0.56 -13.66 3.97
C VAL A 60 -1.43 -13.71 5.23
N ASP A 61 -2.27 -14.73 5.38
CA ASP A 61 -3.12 -14.88 6.57
C ASP A 61 -2.27 -15.10 7.83
N GLU A 62 -1.24 -15.95 7.75
CA GLU A 62 -0.26 -16.14 8.84
C GLU A 62 0.39 -14.80 9.22
N LEU A 63 0.90 -14.04 8.23
CA LEU A 63 1.52 -12.73 8.43
C LEU A 63 0.56 -11.73 9.07
N LEU A 64 -0.64 -11.55 8.51
CA LEU A 64 -1.59 -10.58 9.04
C LEU A 64 -2.11 -10.97 10.43
N ASN A 65 -2.21 -12.27 10.72
CA ASN A 65 -2.60 -12.75 12.05
C ASN A 65 -1.59 -12.35 13.13
N THR A 66 -0.29 -12.20 12.80
CA THR A 66 0.69 -11.72 13.78
C THR A 66 0.40 -10.27 14.21
N TYR A 67 -0.19 -9.46 13.33
CA TYR A 67 -0.61 -8.09 13.62
C TYR A 67 -2.03 -7.99 14.23
N ARG A 68 -2.73 -9.11 14.45
CA ARG A 68 -4.07 -9.12 15.09
C ARG A 68 -3.97 -9.22 16.62
N THR A 69 -3.12 -8.41 17.24
CA THR A 69 -3.01 -8.35 18.71
C THR A 69 -3.78 -7.15 19.27
N PRO A 70 -4.18 -7.17 20.55
CA PRO A 70 -4.76 -6.00 21.22
C PRO A 70 -3.84 -4.78 21.20
N PHE A 71 -2.52 -4.97 21.09
CA PHE A 71 -1.58 -3.86 20.93
C PHE A 71 -1.86 -3.10 19.64
N TRP A 72 -1.94 -3.79 18.50
CA TRP A 72 -2.15 -3.14 17.20
C TRP A 72 -3.57 -2.63 17.05
N LEU A 73 -4.55 -3.48 17.35
CA LEU A 73 -5.96 -3.21 17.02
C LEU A 73 -6.66 -2.33 18.06
N ASP A 74 -6.54 -2.66 19.34
CA ASP A 74 -7.36 -2.02 20.39
C ASP A 74 -6.64 -0.80 20.98
N LYS A 75 -5.35 -0.93 21.28
CA LYS A 75 -4.58 0.14 21.95
C LYS A 75 -4.27 1.30 21.00
N TYR A 76 -3.81 1.01 19.78
CA TYR A 76 -3.38 2.05 18.84
C TYR A 76 -4.29 2.22 17.63
N GLY A 77 -5.12 1.23 17.30
CA GLY A 77 -5.92 1.27 16.07
C GLY A 77 -5.07 1.30 14.80
N TRP A 78 -3.84 0.79 14.85
CA TRP A 78 -2.95 0.71 13.71
C TRP A 78 -3.24 -0.56 12.92
N PHE A 79 -4.08 -0.42 11.91
CA PHE A 79 -4.38 -1.50 10.99
C PHE A 79 -3.24 -1.72 10.01
N VAL A 80 -3.06 -2.96 9.57
CA VAL A 80 -2.04 -3.37 8.62
C VAL A 80 -2.71 -3.95 7.40
N ARG A 81 -2.16 -3.65 6.22
CA ARG A 81 -2.56 -4.19 4.93
C ARG A 81 -1.36 -4.86 4.29
N CYS A 82 -1.63 -5.99 3.66
CA CYS A 82 -0.69 -6.73 2.83
C CYS A 82 -1.25 -6.77 1.41
N ASP A 83 -0.46 -6.26 0.47
CA ASP A 83 -0.72 -6.28 -0.96
C ASP A 83 0.31 -7.18 -1.62
N TRP A 84 -0.10 -8.11 -2.48
CA TRP A 84 0.83 -9.04 -3.12
C TRP A 84 0.39 -9.40 -4.53
N ASN A 85 1.35 -9.85 -5.33
CA ASN A 85 1.10 -10.40 -6.65
C ASN A 85 1.37 -11.91 -6.64
N PRO A 86 0.35 -12.77 -6.87
CA PRO A 86 0.52 -14.23 -6.87
C PRO A 86 1.56 -14.75 -7.87
N GLY A 87 1.84 -14.01 -8.94
CA GLY A 87 2.82 -14.39 -9.97
C GLY A 87 4.26 -13.98 -9.67
N ILE A 88 4.48 -12.99 -8.79
CA ILE A 88 5.81 -12.41 -8.52
C ILE A 88 6.36 -12.90 -7.16
N GLY A 89 5.47 -13.24 -6.23
CA GLY A 89 5.85 -13.77 -4.91
C GLY A 89 6.40 -12.73 -3.93
N ASN A 90 6.44 -11.46 -4.32
CA ASN A 90 6.67 -10.34 -3.40
C ASN A 90 5.36 -9.86 -2.78
N PHE A 91 5.49 -9.21 -1.63
CA PHE A 91 4.41 -8.50 -0.98
C PHE A 91 4.87 -7.15 -0.44
N TYR A 92 3.91 -6.25 -0.31
CA TYR A 92 4.00 -4.96 0.33
C TYR A 92 3.18 -5.02 1.61
N LEU A 93 3.80 -4.77 2.75
CA LEU A 93 3.12 -4.69 4.03
C LEU A 93 3.20 -3.27 4.58
N TYR A 94 2.06 -2.69 4.93
CA TYR A 94 2.04 -1.31 5.41
C TYR A 94 0.88 -1.03 6.37
N THR A 95 1.06 0.00 7.20
CA THR A 95 0.01 0.48 8.12
C THR A 95 -0.98 1.41 7.41
N LEU A 96 -2.23 1.41 7.87
CA LEU A 96 -3.29 2.30 7.40
C LEU A 96 -3.55 3.46 8.40
N PRO A 97 -3.97 4.65 7.91
CA PRO A 97 -4.06 5.04 6.49
C PRO A 97 -2.68 5.11 5.83
N TYR A 98 -2.65 4.94 4.50
CA TYR A 98 -1.40 4.97 3.76
C TYR A 98 -0.74 6.35 3.85
N ALA A 99 0.52 6.38 4.29
CA ALA A 99 1.22 7.62 4.63
C ALA A 99 2.44 7.90 3.73
N PHE A 100 2.64 7.13 2.66
CA PHE A 100 3.81 7.22 1.81
C PHE A 100 3.48 7.90 0.49
N GLY A 101 4.50 8.49 -0.12
CA GLY A 101 4.34 9.41 -1.25
C GLY A 101 4.12 8.72 -2.58
N TYR A 102 4.46 7.44 -2.66
CA TYR A 102 4.54 6.64 -3.85
C TYR A 102 3.70 5.38 -3.67
N PHE A 103 2.97 4.96 -4.70
CA PHE A 103 2.23 3.70 -4.69
C PHE A 103 2.20 3.09 -6.09
N ASP A 104 2.38 1.78 -6.17
CA ASP A 104 2.28 0.99 -7.41
C ASP A 104 0.98 0.18 -7.39
N ILE A 105 0.14 0.34 -8.41
CA ILE A 105 -0.99 -0.55 -8.68
C ILE A 105 -0.63 -1.40 -9.89
N SER A 106 -0.68 -2.72 -9.72
CA SER A 106 -0.43 -3.68 -10.80
C SER A 106 -1.59 -4.64 -11.00
N ASP A 107 -1.69 -5.16 -12.21
CA ASP A 107 -2.67 -6.13 -12.73
C ASP A 107 -3.08 -7.28 -11.81
N SER A 108 -2.17 -7.79 -11.00
CA SER A 108 -2.44 -8.97 -10.18
C SER A 108 -2.29 -8.71 -8.69
N THR A 109 -2.35 -7.44 -8.29
CA THR A 109 -2.30 -7.08 -6.87
C THR A 109 -3.59 -7.50 -6.17
N ILE A 110 -3.49 -8.49 -5.27
CA ILE A 110 -4.52 -8.87 -4.31
C ILE A 110 -4.16 -8.24 -2.97
N TRP A 111 -5.14 -7.97 -2.12
CA TRP A 111 -4.91 -7.39 -0.81
C TRP A 111 -5.75 -8.04 0.30
N LYS A 112 -5.20 -8.03 1.51
CA LYS A 112 -5.89 -8.38 2.77
C LYS A 112 -5.48 -7.39 3.85
N SER A 113 -6.34 -7.20 4.86
CA SER A 113 -6.06 -6.27 5.96
C SER A 113 -6.56 -6.80 7.30
N THR A 114 -5.92 -6.34 8.37
CA THR A 114 -6.43 -6.51 9.74
C THR A 114 -7.65 -5.65 10.04
N CYS A 115 -7.94 -4.63 9.20
CA CYS A 115 -9.14 -3.82 9.30
C CYS A 115 -10.39 -4.63 8.87
N LEU A 116 -11.38 -4.74 9.76
CA LEU A 116 -12.61 -5.52 9.53
C LEU A 116 -13.67 -4.78 8.69
N ASP A 117 -13.58 -3.46 8.58
CA ASP A 117 -14.60 -2.67 7.90
C ASP A 117 -14.35 -2.61 6.39
N LYS A 118 -15.22 -3.30 5.63
CA LYS A 118 -15.24 -3.26 4.17
C LYS A 118 -15.70 -1.91 3.60
N LYS A 119 -16.25 -1.01 4.43
CA LYS A 119 -16.74 0.32 4.01
C LYS A 119 -15.71 1.44 4.10
N ASN A 120 -14.53 1.17 4.61
CA ASN A 120 -13.48 2.19 4.67
C ASN A 120 -13.02 2.49 3.24
N GLN A 121 -13.52 3.60 2.69
CA GLN A 121 -12.92 4.28 1.55
C GLN A 121 -11.47 4.56 1.92
N TYR A 122 -10.55 3.82 1.32
CA TYR A 122 -9.14 4.00 1.59
C TYR A 122 -8.70 5.25 0.86
N THR A 123 -8.60 6.36 1.60
CA THR A 123 -8.06 7.60 1.06
C THR A 123 -6.55 7.55 1.15
N TYR A 124 -5.90 7.69 -0.01
CA TYR A 124 -4.45 7.72 -0.13
C TYR A 124 -3.97 9.17 -0.19
N ASP A 125 -4.40 9.97 0.79
CA ASP A 125 -4.22 11.42 0.82
C ASP A 125 -2.75 11.87 0.91
N ALA A 126 -1.88 11.03 1.47
CA ALA A 126 -0.44 11.30 1.56
C ALA A 126 0.31 10.96 0.26
N MET A 127 -0.31 10.16 -0.60
CA MET A 127 0.28 9.72 -1.86
C MET A 127 0.12 10.85 -2.88
N HIS A 128 1.23 11.11 -3.58
CA HIS A 128 1.31 12.14 -4.59
C HIS A 128 1.88 11.62 -5.90
N HIS A 129 2.44 10.42 -5.91
CA HIS A 129 2.89 9.70 -7.10
C HIS A 129 2.23 8.33 -7.14
N LEU A 130 1.44 8.10 -8.19
CA LEU A 130 0.85 6.80 -8.49
C LEU A 130 1.41 6.27 -9.80
N ASN A 131 1.83 5.02 -9.80
CA ASN A 131 2.06 4.25 -11.01
C ASN A 131 0.92 3.24 -11.18
N TYR A 132 0.21 3.34 -12.30
CA TYR A 132 -0.97 2.55 -12.62
C TYR A 132 -0.69 1.66 -13.82
N ASP A 133 -0.45 0.38 -13.55
CA ASP A 133 -0.15 -0.64 -14.55
C ASP A 133 -1.20 -1.75 -14.47
N VAL A 134 -2.42 -1.44 -14.92
CA VAL A 134 -3.57 -2.36 -14.89
C VAL A 134 -4.22 -2.46 -16.27
N LYS A 135 -4.20 -3.66 -16.85
CA LYS A 135 -4.92 -4.12 -18.03
C LYS A 135 -6.43 -4.15 -17.79
N PRO A 136 -7.23 -3.86 -18.83
CA PRO A 136 -8.68 -3.81 -18.77
C PRO A 136 -9.38 -5.11 -18.34
N GLU A 137 -8.76 -6.27 -18.62
CA GLU A 137 -9.39 -7.60 -18.45
C GLU A 137 -9.36 -8.11 -16.99
N GLN A 138 -8.67 -7.39 -16.10
CA GLN A 138 -8.48 -7.76 -14.71
C GLN A 138 -9.13 -6.68 -13.84
N PHE A 139 -10.14 -7.04 -13.02
CA PHE A 139 -10.47 -6.48 -11.69
C PHE A 139 -11.97 -6.24 -11.36
N PRO A 140 -12.42 -6.83 -10.22
CA PRO A 140 -13.45 -6.27 -9.33
C PRO A 140 -12.91 -5.69 -7.99
N GLN A 141 -11.63 -5.92 -7.65
CA GLN A 141 -11.11 -5.78 -6.27
C GLN A 141 -10.51 -4.42 -5.88
N LEU A 142 -10.36 -3.47 -6.81
CA LEU A 142 -9.89 -2.11 -6.52
C LEU A 142 -11.03 -1.12 -6.19
N SER A 143 -12.26 -1.63 -6.11
CA SER A 143 -13.43 -0.83 -5.75
C SER A 143 -13.25 -0.22 -4.34
N GLY A 144 -13.35 1.11 -4.26
CA GLY A 144 -13.27 1.86 -2.99
C GLY A 144 -11.91 2.49 -2.66
N ILE A 145 -10.90 2.35 -3.53
CA ILE A 145 -9.66 3.14 -3.45
C ILE A 145 -9.90 4.50 -4.11
N GLN A 146 -9.54 5.59 -3.41
CA GLN A 146 -9.69 6.94 -3.93
C GLN A 146 -8.44 7.80 -3.72
N PHE A 147 -8.09 8.57 -4.76
CA PHE A 147 -6.91 9.40 -4.83
C PHE A 147 -7.29 10.87 -5.01
N TYR A 148 -7.36 11.62 -3.91
CA TYR A 148 -7.81 13.02 -3.92
C TYR A 148 -6.70 14.04 -4.19
N LYS A 149 -5.45 13.74 -3.82
CA LYS A 149 -4.32 14.70 -3.80
C LYS A 149 -3.16 14.30 -4.72
N LEU A 150 -3.48 13.52 -5.76
CA LEU A 150 -2.49 13.02 -6.70
C LEU A 150 -1.82 14.17 -7.46
N LYS A 151 -0.49 14.16 -7.52
CA LYS A 151 0.30 15.19 -8.23
C LYS A 151 1.01 14.66 -9.47
N LYS A 152 1.44 13.40 -9.44
CA LYS A 152 2.16 12.71 -10.49
C LYS A 152 1.49 11.38 -10.76
N LEU A 153 1.23 11.09 -12.01
CA LEU A 153 0.56 9.88 -12.44
C LEU A 153 1.34 9.26 -13.59
N THR A 154 1.74 8.01 -13.45
CA THR A 154 2.26 7.19 -14.54
C THR A 154 1.20 6.15 -14.87
N ILE A 155 0.84 6.03 -16.15
CA ILE A 155 -0.23 5.12 -16.62
C ILE A 155 0.32 4.26 -17.73
N THR A 156 0.12 2.94 -17.64
CA THR A 156 0.32 2.03 -18.76
C THR A 156 -0.98 1.84 -19.54
N CYS A 157 -0.94 2.05 -20.86
CA CYS A 157 -2.05 1.75 -21.75
C CYS A 157 -2.16 0.26 -22.13
N PRO A 158 -3.36 -0.24 -22.45
CA PRO A 158 -4.66 0.48 -22.42
C PRO A 158 -5.18 0.67 -20.99
N ILE A 159 -5.91 1.76 -20.75
CA ILE A 159 -6.45 2.11 -19.44
C ILE A 159 -7.74 1.32 -19.20
N SER A 160 -7.89 0.73 -18.01
CA SER A 160 -9.14 0.10 -17.54
C SER A 160 -10.26 1.14 -17.35
N ASP A 161 -11.52 0.79 -17.64
CA ASP A 161 -12.69 1.63 -17.35
C ASP A 161 -12.79 2.02 -15.87
N HIS A 162 -12.24 1.19 -14.97
CA HIS A 162 -12.23 1.45 -13.53
C HIS A 162 -11.28 2.58 -13.12
N PHE A 163 -10.29 2.91 -13.97
CA PHE A 163 -9.33 3.96 -13.70
C PHE A 163 -10.02 5.26 -13.25
N TRP A 164 -11.02 5.70 -14.01
CA TRP A 164 -11.73 6.96 -13.75
C TRP A 164 -12.49 6.96 -12.41
N SER A 165 -12.89 5.79 -11.91
CA SER A 165 -13.59 5.69 -10.62
C SER A 165 -12.69 5.91 -9.40
N MET A 166 -11.37 5.79 -9.54
CA MET A 166 -10.41 5.99 -8.46
C MET A 166 -9.99 7.46 -8.28
N PHE A 167 -10.21 8.29 -9.30
CA PHE A 167 -9.82 9.70 -9.30
C PHE A 167 -11.07 10.58 -9.32
N PRO A 168 -11.59 10.97 -8.15
CA PRO A 168 -12.77 11.84 -8.08
C PRO A 168 -12.49 13.25 -8.64
N THR A 169 -11.22 13.68 -8.65
CA THR A 169 -10.76 14.94 -9.25
C THR A 169 -9.29 14.82 -9.68
N PHE A 170 -8.89 15.61 -10.68
CA PHE A 170 -7.51 15.79 -11.12
C PHE A 170 -6.95 17.20 -10.85
N ASP A 171 -7.62 18.01 -10.01
CA ASP A 171 -7.25 19.42 -9.76
C ASP A 171 -5.83 19.61 -9.20
N HIS A 172 -5.25 18.55 -8.63
CA HIS A 172 -3.89 18.54 -8.09
C HIS A 172 -2.85 17.93 -9.02
N LEU A 173 -3.26 17.36 -10.15
CA LEU A 173 -2.37 16.66 -11.08
C LEU A 173 -1.49 17.67 -11.82
N THR A 174 -0.18 17.55 -11.65
CA THR A 174 0.83 18.43 -12.25
C THR A 174 1.69 17.75 -13.31
N SER A 175 1.70 16.42 -13.32
CA SER A 175 2.50 15.61 -14.24
C SER A 175 1.77 14.31 -14.54
N CYS A 176 1.66 13.97 -15.82
CA CYS A 176 1.14 12.69 -16.28
C CYS A 176 2.13 12.09 -17.28
N GLU A 177 2.60 10.86 -17.01
CA GLU A 177 3.43 10.07 -17.90
C GLU A 177 2.60 8.88 -18.41
N ILE A 178 2.65 8.66 -19.72
CA ILE A 178 1.84 7.64 -20.38
C ILE A 178 2.78 6.69 -21.08
N LEU A 179 2.80 5.44 -20.60
CA LEU A 179 3.57 4.35 -21.14
C LEU A 179 2.67 3.55 -22.09
N SER A 180 3.11 3.35 -23.33
CA SER A 180 2.38 2.53 -24.30
C SER A 180 3.28 1.47 -24.91
N ASN A 181 2.88 0.21 -24.76
CA ASN A 181 3.56 -0.94 -25.37
C ASN A 181 2.96 -1.31 -26.74
N HIS A 182 1.89 -0.63 -27.19
CA HIS A 182 1.12 -0.96 -28.39
C HIS A 182 0.79 0.27 -29.27
N ASN A 183 0.30 0.02 -30.50
CA ASN A 183 -0.07 1.02 -31.51
C ASN A 183 -0.89 2.17 -30.91
N SER A 184 -0.45 3.40 -31.18
CA SER A 184 -0.83 4.63 -30.48
C SER A 184 -2.30 5.06 -30.58
N GLU A 185 -3.08 4.49 -31.50
CA GLU A 185 -4.44 4.97 -31.79
C GLU A 185 -5.44 4.69 -30.65
N GLU A 186 -5.36 3.54 -30.00
CA GLU A 186 -6.29 3.20 -28.91
C GLU A 186 -5.98 4.00 -27.64
N CYS A 187 -4.70 4.17 -27.29
CA CYS A 187 -4.30 5.11 -26.24
C CYS A 187 -4.82 6.51 -26.52
N GLN A 188 -4.62 7.02 -27.75
CA GLN A 188 -5.02 8.38 -28.11
C GLN A 188 -6.52 8.59 -27.90
N LYS A 189 -7.36 7.62 -28.26
CA LYS A 189 -8.81 7.70 -28.00
C LYS A 189 -9.15 7.74 -26.51
N GLN A 190 -8.42 7.00 -25.68
CA GLN A 190 -8.68 6.92 -24.23
C GLN A 190 -8.20 8.16 -23.46
N ILE A 191 -7.22 8.90 -23.99
CA ILE A 191 -6.60 10.06 -23.33
C ILE A 191 -7.24 11.39 -23.77
N GLN A 192 -7.99 11.41 -24.89
CA GLN A 192 -8.62 12.62 -25.48
C GLN A 192 -9.87 13.15 -24.73
N LEU A 193 -9.90 13.09 -23.41
CA LEU A 193 -10.99 13.67 -22.59
C LEU A 193 -10.88 15.20 -22.44
#